data_AF-A0AAN9UTQ4-F1
#
_entry.id   AF-A0AAN9UTQ4-F1
#
_cell.length_a   1.000
_cell.length_b   1.000
_cell.length_c   1.000
_cell.angle_alpha   90.00
_cell.angle_beta   90.00
_cell.angle_gamma   90.00
#
_symmetry.space_group_name_H-M   'P 1'
#
loop_
_entity.id
_entity.type
_entity.pdbx_description
1 polymer ?
#
loop_
_entity_poly.entity_id
_entity_poly.type
_entity_poly.pdbx_seq_one_letter_code
_entity_poly.pdbx_strand_id
1 'polypeptide(L)'
;MGRMEPSLGRPPAGFRRDARAKKAKATVNKVIPSLLSAHPRARKGIESAELIVDPPPPPQLGLSSGSGGGGDSGKKRAGSGAVALTAAAASSGQIPKSGSGMRITMRLADTLTVAHSLLLSSSSTSRRTASSGEGDRRKQTTKMADLANREARVGILNMASPLSPGGGFLNGSAAQEESLCMRATLLPSLRDEFYRLPELGAVYTPDVLVFRDEHGEDLQKKDRWFVDCISAAMLRIPETQDVVEADRDAGREGEVQRDGGGGGGCHCDDDNDNDEVGDGRGGEHAHAAPPARLQKTYADPRDRELVIRKMRVVLRIAQAKGIRRLVLGAWGCGAYNNPVEEIAAAWKKVLLGGSSRERRHGNANKKKNGGKEEATWAGIEEVVFAIKGGGIAERFERAFGDGLIREEEDAAVNHEDGNAGPSGGAADREDDALRELREKIQQLELQVQQARTPQLKSGLGSVLAGLRSQLPEDQAPSSDHDPLGSEDDEDDEDEWDYL
;
A
#
# COMPACT_ATOMS: atom_id res chain seq x y z
N MET A 1 -28.30 35.75 15.90
CA MET A 1 -26.89 36.14 15.76
C MET A 1 -26.07 34.87 15.79
N GLY A 2 -25.42 34.56 14.65
CA GLY A 2 -24.75 33.28 14.39
C GLY A 2 -23.48 33.06 15.21
N ARG A 3 -23.13 31.78 15.35
CA ARG A 3 -22.12 31.18 16.24
C ARG A 3 -20.77 31.89 16.27
N MET A 4 -20.24 32.06 17.49
CA MET A 4 -18.84 32.34 17.81
C MET A 4 -18.07 31.03 17.94
N GLU A 5 -17.58 30.48 16.83
CA GLU A 5 -16.37 29.64 16.88
C GLU A 5 -15.46 30.03 15.71
N PRO A 6 -14.25 30.56 15.97
CA PRO A 6 -13.30 30.81 14.91
C PRO A 6 -12.86 29.47 14.33
N SER A 7 -13.06 29.27 13.03
CA SER A 7 -12.46 28.15 12.32
C SER A 7 -10.94 28.29 12.44
N LEU A 8 -10.32 27.42 13.22
CA LEU A 8 -8.86 27.32 13.29
C LEU A 8 -8.39 26.81 11.92
N GLY A 9 -8.11 27.75 11.02
CA GLY A 9 -7.53 27.45 9.72
C GLY A 9 -6.26 26.62 9.90
N ARG A 10 -6.11 25.56 9.11
CA ARG A 10 -4.91 24.72 9.15
C ARG A 10 -3.68 25.59 8.84
N PRO A 11 -2.60 25.51 9.64
CA PRO A 11 -1.41 26.30 9.37
C PRO A 11 -0.85 26.05 7.96
N PRO A 12 -0.21 27.05 7.33
CA PRO A 12 0.41 26.90 6.02
C PRO A 12 1.33 25.67 5.94
N ALA A 13 1.43 25.07 4.76
CA ALA A 13 2.19 23.82 4.57
C ALA A 13 3.66 23.91 5.02
N GLY A 14 4.31 25.07 4.84
CA GLY A 14 5.67 25.35 5.33
C GLY A 14 5.77 25.28 6.86
N PHE A 15 4.86 25.97 7.57
CA PHE A 15 4.79 25.91 9.04
C PHE A 15 4.58 24.48 9.55
N ARG A 16 3.72 23.69 8.89
CA ARG A 16 3.51 22.28 9.25
C ARG A 16 4.75 21.43 9.00
N ARG A 17 5.55 21.72 7.98
CA ARG A 17 6.83 21.05 7.71
C ARG A 17 7.86 21.37 8.79
N ASP A 18 8.01 22.64 9.14
CA ASP A 18 9.00 23.08 10.14
C ASP A 18 8.65 22.58 11.54
N ALA A 19 7.37 22.59 11.91
CA ALA A 19 6.89 22.00 13.15
C ALA A 19 7.23 20.51 13.24
N ARG A 20 7.03 19.76 12.14
CA ARG A 20 7.39 18.34 12.06
C ARG A 20 8.91 18.13 12.12
N ALA A 21 9.70 18.94 11.43
CA ALA A 21 11.16 18.89 11.51
C ALA A 21 11.67 19.15 12.95
N LYS A 22 11.08 20.12 13.65
CA LYS A 22 11.38 20.40 15.06
C LYS A 22 11.02 19.22 15.97
N LYS A 23 9.82 18.63 15.80
CA LYS A 23 9.39 17.43 16.55
C LYS A 23 10.28 16.22 16.25
N ALA A 24 10.70 16.04 15.00
CA ALA A 24 11.62 14.98 14.59
C ALA A 24 12.98 15.11 15.30
N LYS A 25 13.60 16.29 15.26
CA LYS A 25 14.87 16.56 15.97
C LYS A 25 14.76 16.32 17.47
N ALA A 26 13.68 16.77 18.11
CA ALA A 26 13.43 16.51 19.53
C ALA A 26 13.27 15.00 19.82
N THR A 27 12.61 14.27 18.92
CA THR A 27 12.41 12.82 19.05
C THR A 27 13.74 12.08 19.01
N VAL A 28 14.61 12.40 18.04
CA VAL A 28 15.93 11.75 17.89
C VAL A 28 16.86 12.10 19.05
N ASN A 29 16.92 13.38 19.44
CA ASN A 29 17.94 13.83 20.39
C ASN A 29 17.54 13.64 21.86
N LYS A 30 16.24 13.47 22.16
CA LYS A 30 15.76 13.36 23.55
C LYS A 30 14.94 12.10 23.80
N VAL A 31 13.91 11.86 22.99
CA VAL A 31 12.92 10.79 23.26
C VAL A 31 13.53 9.41 23.03
N ILE A 32 14.14 9.18 21.86
CA ILE A 32 14.74 7.89 21.51
C ILE A 32 15.83 7.47 22.51
N PRO A 33 16.85 8.30 22.84
CA PRO A 33 17.87 7.92 23.81
C PRO A 33 17.29 7.54 25.18
N SER A 34 16.29 8.30 25.66
CA SER A 34 15.58 7.99 26.91
C SER A 34 14.84 6.65 26.84
N LEU A 35 14.16 6.37 25.72
CA LEU A 35 13.48 5.10 25.50
C LEU A 35 14.46 3.92 25.44
N LEU A 36 15.57 4.04 24.72
CA LEU A 36 16.55 2.96 24.59
C LEU A 36 17.30 2.68 25.90
N SER A 37 17.50 3.71 26.72
CA SER A 37 18.01 3.52 28.09
C SER A 37 17.01 2.78 28.97
N ALA A 38 15.71 3.04 28.81
CA ALA A 38 14.66 2.43 29.62
C ALA A 38 14.23 1.03 29.13
N HIS A 39 14.49 0.69 27.86
CA HIS A 39 14.03 -0.55 27.22
C HIS A 39 15.20 -1.35 26.62
N PRO A 40 15.85 -2.22 27.42
CA PRO A 40 16.98 -3.03 26.96
C PRO A 40 16.68 -3.92 25.76
N ARG A 41 15.43 -4.41 25.65
CA ARG A 41 14.97 -5.20 24.50
C ARG A 41 15.00 -4.39 23.20
N ALA A 42 14.43 -3.18 23.22
CA ALA A 42 14.41 -2.30 22.06
C ALA A 42 15.84 -1.92 21.64
N ARG A 43 16.71 -1.61 22.62
CA ARG A 43 18.13 -1.34 22.37
C ARG A 43 18.83 -2.53 21.70
N LYS A 44 18.66 -3.73 22.25
CA LYS A 44 19.24 -4.95 21.66
C LYS A 44 18.70 -5.22 20.25
N GLY A 45 17.41 -4.98 20.02
CA GLY A 45 16.78 -5.11 18.70
C GLY A 45 17.45 -4.23 17.64
N ILE A 46 17.64 -2.95 17.97
CA ILE A 46 18.33 -1.97 17.14
C ILE A 46 19.80 -2.35 16.90
N GLU A 47 20.53 -2.75 17.95
CA GLU A 47 21.92 -3.21 17.83
C GLU A 47 22.05 -4.47 16.98
N SER A 48 21.01 -5.31 16.97
CA SER A 48 20.95 -6.55 16.17
C SER A 48 20.50 -6.30 14.72
N ALA A 49 20.27 -5.05 14.33
CA ALA A 49 19.90 -4.74 12.96
C ALA A 49 21.01 -5.09 11.98
N GLU A 50 20.63 -5.77 10.91
CA GLU A 50 21.55 -6.35 9.93
C GLU A 50 21.12 -6.02 8.50
N LEU A 51 22.10 -5.75 7.65
CA LEU A 51 21.89 -5.61 6.21
C LEU A 51 21.96 -6.99 5.56
N ILE A 52 20.89 -7.40 4.86
CA ILE A 52 20.80 -8.65 4.13
C ILE A 52 20.79 -8.33 2.64
N VAL A 53 21.73 -8.90 1.88
CA VAL A 53 21.90 -8.65 0.45
C VAL A 53 21.65 -9.95 -0.33
N ASP A 54 20.75 -9.86 -1.31
CA ASP A 54 20.28 -10.89 -2.23
C ASP A 54 20.17 -12.28 -1.59
N PRO A 55 19.30 -12.44 -0.57
CA PRO A 55 19.16 -13.71 0.13
C PRO A 55 18.74 -14.81 -0.85
N PRO A 56 19.37 -16.01 -0.78
CA PRO A 56 19.02 -17.11 -1.66
C PRO A 56 17.57 -17.57 -1.41
N PRO A 57 16.94 -18.26 -2.39
CA PRO A 57 15.66 -18.90 -2.15
C PRO A 57 15.77 -19.93 -0.99
N PRO A 58 14.71 -20.11 -0.19
CA PRO A 58 14.71 -21.08 0.89
C PRO A 58 14.92 -22.50 0.33
N PRO A 59 15.68 -23.36 1.03
CA PRO A 59 15.80 -24.77 0.63
C PRO A 59 14.42 -25.43 0.73
N GLN A 60 13.96 -26.04 -0.37
CA GLN A 60 12.72 -26.80 -0.36
C GLN A 60 12.90 -28.07 0.47
N LEU A 61 11.99 -28.33 1.42
CA LEU A 61 11.91 -29.60 2.14
C LEU A 61 11.56 -30.71 1.14
N GLY A 62 12.59 -31.31 0.55
CA GLY A 62 12.46 -32.45 -0.33
C GLY A 62 11.88 -33.64 0.42
N LEU A 63 10.78 -34.19 -0.09
CA LEU A 63 10.43 -35.59 0.13
C LEU A 63 11.61 -36.42 -0.36
N SER A 64 12.43 -36.92 0.56
CA SER A 64 13.48 -37.87 0.23
C SER A 64 12.84 -39.16 -0.25
N SER A 65 12.79 -39.36 -1.57
CA SER A 65 12.70 -40.69 -2.14
C SER A 65 13.98 -41.44 -1.77
N GLY A 66 13.82 -42.48 -0.97
CA GLY A 66 14.91 -43.38 -0.62
C GLY A 66 15.49 -44.03 -1.87
N SER A 67 16.80 -44.01 -1.99
CA SER A 67 17.57 -44.96 -2.77
C SER A 67 18.95 -45.05 -2.15
N GLY A 68 19.21 -46.17 -1.49
CA GLY A 68 20.53 -46.51 -0.98
C GLY A 68 21.49 -46.90 -2.09
N GLY A 69 22.78 -46.78 -1.81
CA GLY A 69 23.86 -47.28 -2.66
C GLY A 69 25.18 -46.66 -2.28
N GLY A 70 26.01 -47.39 -1.54
CA GLY A 70 27.30 -46.94 -1.03
C GLY A 70 28.42 -46.86 -2.07
N GLY A 71 29.57 -46.35 -1.65
CA GLY A 71 30.80 -46.35 -2.44
C GLY A 71 31.83 -45.34 -1.93
N ASP A 72 32.85 -45.87 -1.27
CA ASP A 72 34.01 -45.23 -0.66
C ASP A 72 35.00 -44.59 -1.67
N SER A 73 35.93 -43.82 -1.09
CA SER A 73 37.29 -43.44 -1.55
C SER A 73 37.53 -41.96 -1.86
N GLY A 74 38.41 -41.36 -1.05
CA GLY A 74 38.66 -39.93 -0.99
C GLY A 74 39.78 -39.41 -1.90
N LYS A 75 39.93 -38.08 -1.87
CA LYS A 75 41.21 -37.39 -2.03
C LYS A 75 41.10 -35.95 -1.55
N LYS A 76 42.01 -35.59 -0.64
CA LYS A 76 42.29 -34.23 -0.15
C LYS A 76 42.73 -33.32 -1.29
N ARG A 77 42.30 -32.06 -1.26
CA ARG A 77 43.14 -30.87 -1.54
C ARG A 77 42.48 -29.60 -0.97
N ALA A 78 43.25 -28.91 -0.15
CA ALA A 78 43.04 -27.53 0.33
C ALA A 78 43.12 -26.54 -0.85
N GLY A 79 42.62 -25.31 -0.80
CA GLY A 79 41.91 -24.54 0.22
C GLY A 79 41.71 -23.11 -0.31
N SER A 80 40.70 -22.38 0.18
CA SER A 80 40.68 -20.91 0.24
C SER A 80 39.43 -20.44 0.98
N GLY A 81 39.65 -19.64 2.02
CA GLY A 81 38.74 -19.05 3.01
C GLY A 81 37.23 -18.95 2.69
N ALA A 82 36.45 -19.78 3.38
CA ALA A 82 35.06 -19.51 3.69
C ALA A 82 34.99 -19.03 5.14
N VAL A 83 34.52 -17.81 5.35
CA VAL A 83 34.30 -17.22 6.68
C VAL A 83 33.12 -17.98 7.31
N ALA A 84 33.40 -18.65 8.41
CA ALA A 84 32.43 -19.43 9.16
C ALA A 84 31.37 -18.50 9.79
N LEU A 85 30.12 -18.64 9.36
CA LEU A 85 28.95 -18.19 10.10
C LEU A 85 28.87 -19.02 11.38
N THR A 86 29.26 -18.42 12.51
CA THR A 86 29.06 -19.00 13.83
C THR A 86 27.57 -19.04 14.13
N ALA A 87 27.01 -20.25 14.12
CA ALA A 87 25.66 -20.54 14.58
C ALA A 87 25.55 -20.23 16.08
N ALA A 88 24.87 -19.12 16.40
CA ALA A 88 24.45 -18.82 17.76
C ALA A 88 23.01 -19.35 17.97
N ALA A 89 22.94 -20.49 18.66
CA ALA A 89 21.82 -21.00 19.46
C ALA A 89 20.39 -20.62 19.02
N ALA A 90 19.88 -21.27 17.97
CA ALA A 90 18.45 -21.45 17.78
C ALA A 90 18.02 -22.64 18.65
N SER A 91 17.31 -22.37 19.75
CA SER A 91 16.56 -23.40 20.47
C SER A 91 15.59 -24.08 19.50
N SER A 92 15.69 -25.41 19.38
CA SER A 92 14.80 -26.27 18.58
C SER A 92 13.32 -26.00 18.88
N GLY A 93 12.73 -25.06 18.17
CA GLY A 93 11.29 -24.92 18.00
C GLY A 93 10.94 -25.47 16.62
N GLN A 94 10.28 -26.62 16.57
CA GLN A 94 9.71 -27.14 15.33
C GLN A 94 8.85 -26.07 14.67
N ILE A 95 9.15 -25.75 13.41
CA ILE A 95 8.29 -24.89 12.57
C ILE A 95 6.97 -25.65 12.39
N PRO A 96 5.82 -25.14 12.88
CA PRO A 96 4.55 -25.82 12.72
C PRO A 96 4.16 -25.84 11.23
N LYS A 97 3.80 -27.02 10.72
CA LYS A 97 3.26 -27.19 9.37
C LYS A 97 1.89 -26.51 9.31
N SER A 98 1.79 -25.36 8.66
CA SER A 98 0.52 -24.68 8.39
C SER A 98 -0.23 -25.42 7.28
N GLY A 99 -1.45 -25.87 7.59
CA GLY A 99 -2.39 -26.51 6.65
C GLY A 99 -3.44 -25.56 6.06
N SER A 100 -3.26 -24.24 6.20
CA SER A 100 -4.14 -23.23 5.60
C SER A 100 -3.32 -22.30 4.70
N GLY A 101 -3.81 -22.05 3.48
CA GLY A 101 -3.16 -21.12 2.54
C GLY A 101 -2.97 -19.71 3.12
N MET A 102 -2.00 -18.97 2.57
CA MET A 102 -1.71 -17.58 2.97
C MET A 102 -2.94 -16.69 2.75
N ARG A 103 -3.36 -15.98 3.80
CA ARG A 103 -4.43 -14.98 3.72
C ARG A 103 -3.86 -13.65 3.26
N ILE A 104 -4.48 -13.03 2.25
CA ILE A 104 -4.04 -11.73 1.72
C ILE A 104 -5.20 -10.74 1.82
N THR A 105 -5.02 -9.68 2.60
CA THR A 105 -6.04 -8.65 2.80
C THR A 105 -5.52 -7.24 2.58
N MET A 106 -6.43 -6.27 2.46
CA MET A 106 -6.13 -4.85 2.40
C MET A 106 -6.98 -4.08 3.41
N ARG A 107 -6.36 -3.10 4.08
CA ARG A 107 -7.02 -2.18 5.03
C ARG A 107 -6.67 -0.73 4.72
N LEU A 108 -7.64 0.16 4.91
CA LEU A 108 -7.52 1.62 4.72
C LEU A 108 -6.92 2.31 5.94
N ALA A 109 -5.75 1.86 6.39
CA ALA A 109 -5.10 2.39 7.57
C ALA A 109 -3.60 2.52 7.36
N ASP A 110 -2.91 3.16 8.31
CA ASP A 110 -1.44 3.21 8.28
C ASP A 110 -0.80 1.89 8.73
N THR A 111 0.47 1.71 8.38
CA THR A 111 1.24 0.48 8.63
C THR A 111 1.24 0.06 10.10
N LEU A 112 1.39 1.01 11.04
CA LEU A 112 1.46 0.69 12.47
C LEU A 112 0.09 0.41 13.06
N THR A 113 -0.97 1.08 12.59
CA THR A 113 -2.34 0.79 13.01
C THR A 113 -2.74 -0.63 12.62
N VAL A 114 -2.45 -1.04 11.37
CA VAL A 114 -2.68 -2.43 10.93
C VAL A 114 -1.82 -3.41 11.74
N ALA A 115 -0.53 -3.16 11.91
CA ALA A 115 0.34 -4.04 12.67
C ALA A 115 -0.13 -4.22 14.13
N HIS A 116 -0.57 -3.15 14.79
CA HIS A 116 -1.12 -3.22 16.13
C HIS A 116 -2.37 -4.11 16.18
N SER A 117 -3.31 -3.95 15.24
CA SER A 117 -4.51 -4.79 15.17
C SER A 117 -4.19 -6.28 14.99
N LEU A 118 -3.12 -6.62 14.25
CA LEU A 118 -2.67 -8.00 14.09
C LEU A 118 -2.09 -8.59 15.38
N LEU A 119 -1.57 -7.77 16.30
CA LEU A 119 -1.14 -8.23 17.62
C LEU A 119 -2.34 -8.51 18.53
N LEU A 120 -3.43 -7.74 18.39
CA LEU A 120 -4.68 -7.93 19.11
C LEU A 120 -5.45 -9.16 18.62
N SER A 121 -5.50 -9.39 17.31
CA SER A 121 -6.26 -10.48 16.66
C SER A 121 -5.59 -11.86 16.72
N SER A 122 -4.61 -12.06 17.61
CA SER A 122 -3.83 -13.30 17.72
C SER A 122 -4.61 -14.53 18.21
N SER A 123 -5.95 -14.47 18.26
CA SER A 123 -6.81 -15.46 18.91
C SER A 123 -7.93 -16.12 18.07
N SER A 124 -7.97 -16.02 16.73
CA SER A 124 -9.12 -16.57 15.97
C SER A 124 -8.91 -17.90 15.21
N THR A 125 -7.71 -18.47 15.12
CA THR A 125 -7.48 -19.68 14.27
C THR A 125 -7.62 -21.04 14.98
N SER A 126 -8.29 -21.13 16.14
CA SER A 126 -8.64 -22.44 16.71
C SER A 126 -10.13 -22.75 16.54
N ARG A 127 -10.44 -23.59 15.54
CA ARG A 127 -11.66 -24.40 15.36
C ARG A 127 -13.01 -23.65 15.32
N ARG A 128 -13.49 -23.34 14.11
CA ARG A 128 -14.91 -23.52 13.75
C ARG A 128 -15.11 -24.92 13.18
N THR A 129 -15.03 -25.94 14.03
CA THR A 129 -15.75 -27.20 13.76
C THR A 129 -17.09 -27.08 14.46
N ALA A 130 -18.11 -26.68 13.71
CA ALA A 130 -19.49 -26.75 14.17
C ALA A 130 -19.87 -28.24 14.26
N SER A 131 -19.73 -28.82 15.45
CA SER A 131 -20.54 -29.96 15.87
C SER A 131 -21.42 -29.48 17.01
N SER A 132 -22.71 -29.41 16.72
CA SER A 132 -23.83 -29.35 17.65
C SER A 132 -23.56 -30.16 18.93
N GLY A 133 -23.65 -29.48 20.07
CA GLY A 133 -23.45 -30.09 21.38
C GLY A 133 -23.70 -29.04 22.45
N GLU A 134 -24.93 -29.07 22.97
CA GLU A 134 -25.47 -28.19 23.99
C GLU A 134 -24.74 -28.39 25.33
N GLY A 135 -24.38 -27.29 26.00
CA GLY A 135 -24.01 -27.28 27.41
C GLY A 135 -22.52 -27.34 27.76
N ASP A 136 -21.79 -26.23 27.61
CA ASP A 136 -20.69 -25.89 28.54
C ASP A 136 -20.46 -24.37 28.54
N ARG A 137 -20.82 -23.67 29.63
CA ARG A 137 -20.42 -22.27 29.86
C ARG A 137 -18.93 -22.24 30.20
N ARG A 138 -18.08 -22.47 29.19
CA ARG A 138 -16.66 -22.15 29.30
C ARG A 138 -16.50 -20.65 29.47
N LYS A 139 -16.01 -20.23 30.64
CA LYS A 139 -15.43 -18.90 30.85
C LYS A 139 -14.52 -18.58 29.66
N GLN A 140 -14.97 -17.67 28.81
CA GLN A 140 -14.18 -17.13 27.72
C GLN A 140 -13.08 -16.29 28.35
N THR A 141 -11.94 -16.90 28.65
CA THR A 141 -10.76 -16.17 29.10
C THR A 141 -10.27 -15.36 27.90
N THR A 142 -10.52 -14.05 27.91
CA THR A 142 -9.90 -13.10 26.98
C THR A 142 -8.39 -13.23 27.10
N LYS A 143 -7.74 -13.94 26.15
CA LYS A 143 -6.28 -14.01 26.09
C LYS A 143 -5.77 -12.59 25.82
N MET A 144 -4.88 -12.10 26.67
CA MET A 144 -4.31 -10.74 26.55
C MET A 144 -3.60 -10.57 25.20
N ALA A 145 -3.63 -9.34 24.67
CA ALA A 145 -2.97 -8.95 23.43
C ALA A 145 -1.47 -9.29 23.42
N ASP A 146 -0.93 -9.75 22.28
CA ASP A 146 0.50 -10.04 22.12
C ASP A 146 1.30 -8.77 21.77
N LEU A 147 1.19 -7.72 22.60
CA LEU A 147 1.93 -6.46 22.40
C LEU A 147 3.46 -6.66 22.41
N ALA A 148 3.93 -7.78 22.99
CA ALA A 148 5.33 -8.15 22.99
C ALA A 148 5.80 -8.84 21.68
N ASN A 149 4.88 -9.13 20.74
CA ASN A 149 5.14 -9.78 19.46
C ASN A 149 5.90 -11.11 19.58
N ARG A 150 5.55 -11.92 20.60
CA ARG A 150 6.23 -13.19 20.91
C ARG A 150 5.58 -14.39 20.23
N GLU A 151 4.30 -14.31 19.88
CA GLU A 151 3.54 -15.38 19.23
C GLU A 151 3.11 -14.97 17.81
N ALA A 152 2.60 -13.75 17.67
CA ALA A 152 2.05 -13.24 16.41
C ALA A 152 3.11 -13.12 15.31
N ARG A 153 4.35 -12.77 15.67
CA ARG A 153 5.49 -12.55 14.76
C ARG A 153 5.11 -11.63 13.60
N VAL A 154 4.58 -10.46 13.96
CA VAL A 154 4.23 -9.38 13.04
C VAL A 154 5.50 -8.68 12.57
N GLY A 155 5.66 -8.58 11.25
CA GLY A 155 6.67 -7.77 10.59
C GLY A 155 6.02 -6.67 9.75
N ILE A 156 6.71 -5.55 9.59
CA ILE A 156 6.29 -4.43 8.74
C ILE A 156 7.33 -4.13 7.66
N LEU A 157 6.90 -3.70 6.49
CA LEU A 157 7.77 -3.12 5.46
C LEU A 157 7.91 -1.61 5.71
N ASN A 158 9.13 -1.15 6.02
CA ASN A 158 9.49 0.25 5.87
C ASN A 158 9.84 0.51 4.40
N MET A 159 9.09 1.41 3.76
CA MET A 159 9.26 1.82 2.37
C MET A 159 10.43 2.81 2.26
N ALA A 160 11.62 2.29 2.53
CA ALA A 160 12.79 3.07 2.88
C ALA A 160 13.35 3.91 1.73
N SER A 161 14.02 5.00 2.09
CA SER A 161 14.92 5.71 1.20
C SER A 161 16.12 4.84 0.82
N PRO A 162 16.57 4.82 -0.46
CA PRO A 162 17.81 4.14 -0.82
C PRO A 162 19.04 4.97 -0.44
N LEU A 163 18.88 6.26 -0.14
CA LEU A 163 20.00 7.20 -0.01
C LEU A 163 20.27 7.65 1.42
N SER A 164 19.26 7.70 2.27
CA SER A 164 19.36 8.36 3.58
C SER A 164 18.53 7.63 4.63
N PRO A 165 19.09 7.29 5.79
CA PRO A 165 18.34 6.75 6.92
C PRO A 165 17.13 7.62 7.29
N GLY A 166 15.93 7.01 7.32
CA GLY A 166 14.71 7.73 7.68
C GLY A 166 14.26 8.78 6.66
N GLY A 167 14.83 8.78 5.45
CA GLY A 167 14.41 9.65 4.36
C GLY A 167 14.50 11.14 4.74
N GLY A 168 13.38 11.86 4.57
CA GLY A 168 13.28 13.27 4.89
C GLY A 168 12.81 13.57 6.32
N PHE A 169 12.89 12.62 7.25
CA PHE A 169 12.34 12.73 8.61
C PHE A 169 12.78 14.00 9.34
N LEU A 170 14.09 14.26 9.36
CA LEU A 170 14.67 15.45 10.01
C LEU A 170 14.30 16.77 9.30
N ASN A 171 13.85 16.69 8.05
CA ASN A 171 13.43 17.82 7.21
C ASN A 171 11.90 18.02 7.21
N GLY A 172 11.18 17.26 8.04
CA GLY A 172 9.73 17.33 8.13
C GLY A 172 9.03 16.77 6.89
N SER A 173 9.57 15.75 6.22
CA SER A 173 8.81 15.01 5.20
C SER A 173 7.70 14.17 5.83
N ALA A 174 6.66 13.82 5.05
CA ALA A 174 5.40 13.24 5.53
C ALA A 174 5.10 11.86 4.92
N ALA A 175 6.10 11.11 4.45
CA ALA A 175 5.85 9.79 3.88
C ALA A 175 5.83 8.71 4.97
N GLN A 176 5.66 7.46 4.53
CA GLN A 176 5.50 6.32 5.43
C GLN A 176 6.74 6.10 6.30
N GLU A 177 7.95 6.16 5.73
CA GLU A 177 9.21 6.00 6.48
C GLU A 177 9.35 7.07 7.59
N GLU A 178 9.04 8.34 7.30
CA GLU A 178 9.10 9.39 8.31
C GLU A 178 8.08 9.21 9.43
N SER A 179 6.88 8.68 9.11
CA SER A 179 5.87 8.32 10.10
C SER A 179 6.37 7.20 11.02
N LEU A 180 7.01 6.16 10.47
CA LEU A 180 7.63 5.09 11.26
C LEU A 180 8.73 5.64 12.17
N CYS A 181 9.62 6.49 11.65
CA CYS A 181 10.69 7.11 12.44
C CYS A 181 10.15 8.06 13.53
N MET A 182 9.00 8.68 13.30
CA MET A 182 8.36 9.53 14.30
C MET A 182 7.78 8.71 15.45
N ARG A 183 7.26 7.52 15.17
CA ARG A 183 6.42 6.75 16.12
C ARG A 183 7.12 5.57 16.77
N ALA A 184 8.26 5.15 16.23
CA ALA A 184 8.96 3.94 16.64
C ALA A 184 10.46 4.17 16.78
N THR A 185 11.14 3.30 17.52
CA THR A 185 12.60 3.37 17.72
C THR A 185 13.41 2.89 16.51
N LEU A 186 12.86 3.01 15.30
CA LEU A 186 13.43 2.46 14.07
C LEU A 186 14.68 3.22 13.62
N LEU A 187 14.64 4.56 13.64
CA LEU A 187 15.69 5.39 13.00
C LEU A 187 17.13 5.01 13.39
N PRO A 188 17.48 4.78 14.68
CA PRO A 188 18.85 4.42 15.05
C PRO A 188 19.33 3.07 14.50
N SER A 189 18.44 2.19 14.06
CA SER A 189 18.82 0.91 13.45
C SER A 189 19.22 1.06 11.99
N LEU A 190 18.79 2.15 11.34
CA LEU A 190 19.12 2.51 9.97
C LEU A 190 20.50 3.19 9.93
N ARG A 191 21.55 2.41 10.18
CA ARG A 191 22.93 2.91 10.24
C ARG A 191 23.40 3.44 8.89
N ASP A 192 24.15 4.55 8.89
CA ASP A 192 24.70 5.14 7.66
C ASP A 192 25.53 4.13 6.84
N GLU A 193 26.21 3.19 7.50
CA GLU A 193 27.00 2.11 6.88
C GLU A 193 26.18 1.18 5.98
N PHE A 194 24.87 1.10 6.18
CA PHE A 194 23.97 0.33 5.32
C PHE A 194 23.61 1.06 4.03
N TYR A 195 23.91 2.35 3.95
CA TYR A 195 23.52 3.23 2.87
C TYR A 195 24.70 3.55 1.94
N ARG A 196 24.50 3.63 0.63
CA ARG A 196 23.22 3.49 -0.10
C ARG A 196 22.71 2.05 -0.08
N LEU A 197 21.41 1.88 0.19
CA LEU A 197 20.83 0.55 0.31
C LEU A 197 21.06 -0.25 -0.99
N PRO A 198 21.55 -1.51 -0.89
CA PRO A 198 21.70 -2.38 -2.04
C PRO A 198 20.39 -2.56 -2.79
N GLU A 199 20.50 -2.63 -4.10
CA GLU A 199 19.34 -2.75 -4.98
C GLU A 199 18.50 -4.01 -4.67
N LEU A 200 19.14 -5.12 -4.35
CA LEU A 200 18.50 -6.35 -3.89
C LEU A 200 18.86 -6.60 -2.43
N GLY A 201 18.64 -5.62 -1.56
CA GLY A 201 18.87 -5.79 -0.13
C GLY A 201 17.82 -5.11 0.73
N ALA A 202 17.84 -5.46 2.00
CA ALA A 202 17.05 -4.78 3.02
C ALA A 202 17.75 -4.84 4.37
N VAL A 203 17.46 -3.86 5.22
CA VAL A 203 17.85 -3.89 6.64
C VAL A 203 16.74 -4.56 7.42
N TYR A 204 17.03 -5.67 8.09
CA TYR A 204 16.11 -6.28 9.05
C TYR A 204 16.41 -5.73 10.45
N THR A 205 15.39 -5.23 11.13
CA THR A 205 15.47 -4.76 12.52
C THR A 205 14.44 -5.49 13.37
N PRO A 206 14.85 -6.39 14.28
CA PRO A 206 13.94 -7.02 15.23
C PRO A 206 13.58 -6.08 16.38
N ASP A 207 12.48 -6.37 17.08
CA ASP A 207 12.13 -5.74 18.36
C ASP A 207 12.09 -4.18 18.32
N VAL A 208 11.55 -3.62 17.25
CA VAL A 208 11.30 -2.18 17.14
C VAL A 208 10.16 -1.80 18.09
N LEU A 209 10.44 -0.88 19.02
CA LEU A 209 9.45 -0.41 19.98
C LEU A 209 8.63 0.73 19.37
N VAL A 210 7.31 0.55 19.31
CA VAL A 210 6.35 1.60 18.97
C VAL A 210 5.92 2.31 20.23
N PHE A 211 6.06 3.64 20.23
CA PHE A 211 5.84 4.48 21.40
C PHE A 211 4.91 5.66 21.14
N ARG A 212 4.40 5.83 19.92
CA ARG A 212 3.34 6.80 19.60
C ARG A 212 2.21 6.21 18.75
N ASP A 213 1.03 6.75 18.95
CA ASP A 213 -0.15 6.46 18.14
C ASP A 213 -0.12 7.17 16.77
N GLU A 214 -1.21 7.04 16.01
CA GLU A 214 -1.35 7.63 14.67
C GLU A 214 -1.49 9.15 14.65
N HIS A 215 -1.91 9.75 15.76
CA HIS A 215 -1.98 11.20 15.94
C HIS A 215 -0.60 11.77 16.33
N GLY A 216 0.33 10.90 16.69
CA GLY A 216 1.70 11.25 17.07
C GLY A 216 1.83 11.58 18.55
N GLU A 217 0.90 11.09 19.37
CA GLU A 217 0.90 11.22 20.83
C GLU A 217 1.60 10.03 21.49
N ASP A 218 2.33 10.29 22.58
CA ASP A 218 3.14 9.28 23.25
C ASP A 218 2.25 8.27 24.00
N LEU A 219 2.45 6.98 23.72
CA LEU A 219 1.77 5.89 24.39
C LEU A 219 2.26 5.72 25.84
N GLN A 220 1.33 5.36 26.73
CA GLN A 220 1.67 4.95 28.09
C GLN A 220 2.56 3.71 28.06
N LYS A 221 3.40 3.53 29.09
CA LYS A 221 4.39 2.43 29.13
C LYS A 221 3.77 1.03 28.90
N LYS A 222 2.55 0.81 29.39
CA LYS A 222 1.81 -0.46 29.28
C LYS A 222 1.24 -0.73 27.88
N ASP A 223 1.00 0.32 27.10
CA ASP A 223 0.35 0.26 25.78
C ASP A 223 1.38 0.28 24.64
N ARG A 224 2.67 0.38 24.98
CA ARG A 224 3.76 0.28 24.01
C ARG A 224 3.93 -1.15 23.57
N TRP A 225 4.26 -1.34 22.30
CA TRP A 225 4.29 -2.64 21.66
C TRP A 225 5.49 -2.78 20.73
N PHE A 226 5.80 -4.02 20.38
CA PHE A 226 6.96 -4.36 19.57
C PHE A 226 6.54 -4.86 18.19
N VAL A 227 7.38 -4.61 17.20
CA VAL A 227 7.22 -5.14 15.84
C VAL A 227 8.58 -5.37 15.20
N ASP A 228 8.67 -6.29 14.26
CA ASP A 228 9.86 -6.44 13.44
C ASP A 228 9.74 -5.57 12.18
N CYS A 229 10.84 -5.04 11.68
CA CYS A 229 10.83 -4.16 10.52
C CYS A 229 11.81 -4.63 9.44
N ILE A 230 11.35 -4.66 8.18
CA ILE A 230 12.18 -4.86 7.00
C ILE A 230 12.22 -3.51 6.27
N SER A 231 13.39 -2.88 6.17
CA SER A 231 13.59 -1.61 5.47
C SER A 231 14.22 -1.85 4.11
N ALA A 232 13.44 -1.63 3.05
CA ALA A 232 13.86 -1.85 1.66
C ALA A 232 13.44 -0.69 0.76
N ALA A 233 14.28 -0.36 -0.22
CA ALA A 233 14.02 0.75 -1.14
C ALA A 233 13.46 0.29 -2.49
N MET A 234 12.41 0.99 -2.95
CA MET A 234 11.85 0.82 -4.30
C MET A 234 12.60 1.70 -5.32
N LEU A 235 12.37 1.45 -6.61
CA LEU A 235 12.78 2.33 -7.70
C LEU A 235 12.31 3.76 -7.46
N ARG A 236 13.19 4.73 -7.71
CA ARG A 236 12.90 6.15 -7.55
C ARG A 236 12.61 6.77 -8.90
N ILE A 237 11.39 7.25 -9.08
CA ILE A 237 10.94 7.99 -10.26
C ILE A 237 11.36 7.23 -11.55
N PRO A 238 10.95 5.96 -11.69
CA PRO A 238 11.28 5.18 -12.88
C PRO A 238 10.63 5.79 -14.13
N GLU A 239 11.20 5.50 -15.29
CA GLU A 239 10.60 5.91 -16.56
C GLU A 239 9.31 5.12 -16.82
N THR A 240 8.29 5.84 -17.28
CA THR A 240 6.95 5.29 -17.45
C THR A 240 6.32 5.79 -18.72
N GLN A 241 5.42 4.97 -19.26
CA GLN A 241 4.63 5.30 -20.44
C GLN A 241 3.13 5.14 -20.12
N ASP A 242 2.32 5.94 -20.79
CA ASP A 242 0.87 5.88 -20.70
C ASP A 242 0.32 4.92 -21.75
N VAL A 243 -0.56 4.04 -21.31
CA VAL A 243 -1.21 3.03 -22.15
C VAL A 243 -2.71 3.24 -22.03
N VAL A 244 -3.40 3.30 -23.16
CA VAL A 244 -4.87 3.35 -23.20
C VAL A 244 -5.37 1.92 -23.05
N GLU A 245 -6.12 1.63 -21.99
CA GLU A 245 -6.87 0.37 -21.94
C GLU A 245 -8.06 0.47 -22.90
N ALA A 246 -8.07 -0.36 -23.94
CA ALA A 246 -9.31 -0.65 -24.66
C ALA A 246 -10.11 -1.64 -23.79
N ASP A 247 -11.31 -1.25 -23.37
CA ASP A 247 -12.19 -2.09 -22.56
C ASP A 247 -12.33 -3.48 -23.20
N ARG A 248 -11.74 -4.50 -22.58
CA ARG A 248 -11.88 -5.91 -22.98
C ARG A 248 -13.16 -6.55 -22.42
N ASP A 249 -14.05 -5.75 -21.84
CA ASP A 249 -15.23 -6.24 -21.12
C ASP A 249 -16.55 -5.83 -21.80
N ALA A 250 -16.55 -5.81 -23.13
CA ALA A 250 -17.76 -5.78 -23.95
C ALA A 250 -17.81 -7.04 -24.83
N GLY A 251 -18.70 -7.98 -24.48
CA GLY A 251 -19.26 -8.96 -25.41
C GLY A 251 -18.46 -10.23 -25.66
N ARG A 252 -18.45 -11.17 -24.71
CA ARG A 252 -18.42 -12.61 -25.05
C ARG A 252 -19.86 -13.10 -25.12
N GLU A 253 -20.59 -12.66 -26.14
CA GLU A 253 -21.84 -13.32 -26.53
C GLU A 253 -21.50 -14.64 -27.22
N GLY A 254 -22.19 -15.70 -26.82
CA GLY A 254 -21.85 -17.07 -27.15
C GLY A 254 -21.87 -17.34 -28.65
N GLU A 255 -20.77 -17.93 -29.15
CA GLU A 255 -20.80 -18.75 -30.36
C GLU A 255 -21.79 -19.90 -30.12
N VAL A 256 -23.03 -19.73 -30.59
CA VAL A 256 -23.96 -20.84 -30.73
C VAL A 256 -23.48 -21.68 -31.92
N GLN A 257 -22.89 -22.81 -31.55
CA GLN A 257 -22.48 -23.90 -32.41
C GLN A 257 -23.69 -24.40 -33.22
N ARG A 258 -23.71 -24.10 -34.53
CA ARG A 258 -24.68 -24.68 -35.48
C ARG A 258 -24.09 -25.96 -36.04
N ASP A 259 -24.37 -27.07 -35.35
CA ASP A 259 -24.30 -28.41 -35.91
C ASP A 259 -25.71 -28.90 -36.26
N GLY A 260 -25.84 -29.60 -37.39
CA GLY A 260 -26.98 -30.48 -37.67
C GLY A 260 -27.83 -30.06 -38.86
N GLY A 261 -27.69 -30.76 -39.98
CA GLY A 261 -28.42 -30.50 -41.21
C GLY A 261 -29.73 -31.27 -41.38
N GLY A 262 -30.32 -31.04 -42.55
CA GLY A 262 -31.07 -32.02 -43.36
C GLY A 262 -32.47 -32.42 -42.90
N GLY A 263 -33.45 -32.20 -43.79
CA GLY A 263 -34.71 -32.95 -43.79
C GLY A 263 -35.91 -32.05 -44.01
N GLY A 264 -36.60 -32.21 -45.13
CA GLY A 264 -37.73 -31.37 -45.54
C GLY A 264 -39.07 -31.79 -44.96
N GLY A 265 -40.13 -31.09 -45.38
CA GLY A 265 -41.50 -31.58 -45.24
C GLY A 265 -42.53 -30.52 -44.83
N CYS A 266 -43.14 -29.89 -45.84
CA CYS A 266 -44.60 -29.78 -46.05
C CYS A 266 -45.52 -29.11 -45.00
N HIS A 267 -46.32 -28.16 -45.53
CA HIS A 267 -47.77 -27.91 -45.26
C HIS A 267 -48.18 -27.37 -43.88
N CYS A 268 -49.20 -26.54 -43.69
CA CYS A 268 -50.01 -25.59 -44.48
C CYS A 268 -50.91 -24.84 -43.47
N ASP A 269 -51.46 -23.69 -43.90
CA ASP A 269 -52.70 -23.03 -43.44
C ASP A 269 -52.71 -22.18 -42.15
N ASP A 270 -52.67 -20.87 -42.40
CA ASP A 270 -53.77 -19.88 -42.26
C ASP A 270 -54.44 -19.55 -40.91
N ASP A 271 -54.69 -18.23 -40.83
CA ASP A 271 -55.65 -17.45 -40.04
C ASP A 271 -55.44 -17.29 -38.53
N ASN A 272 -55.81 -16.17 -37.90
CA ASN A 272 -56.06 -14.77 -38.22
C ASN A 272 -56.30 -14.11 -36.83
N ASP A 273 -56.35 -12.77 -36.81
CA ASP A 273 -56.97 -11.91 -35.79
C ASP A 273 -56.10 -11.37 -34.63
N ASN A 274 -55.62 -10.16 -34.87
CA ASN A 274 -56.04 -8.91 -34.20
C ASN A 274 -55.99 -8.87 -32.65
N ASP A 275 -55.18 -7.98 -32.08
CA ASP A 275 -55.64 -6.67 -31.58
C ASP A 275 -54.62 -5.97 -30.66
N GLU A 276 -54.72 -4.63 -30.67
CA GLU A 276 -54.33 -3.69 -29.61
C GLU A 276 -52.87 -3.19 -29.46
N VAL A 277 -52.65 -2.05 -30.15
CA VAL A 277 -52.04 -0.79 -29.70
C VAL A 277 -51.50 -0.74 -28.26
N GLY A 278 -50.17 -0.59 -28.14
CA GLY A 278 -49.49 -0.11 -26.94
C GLY A 278 -48.33 0.82 -27.31
N ASP A 279 -48.61 2.13 -27.30
CA ASP A 279 -47.63 3.21 -27.47
C ASP A 279 -46.66 3.17 -26.27
N GLY A 280 -45.39 2.87 -26.54
CA GLY A 280 -44.35 2.72 -25.54
C GLY A 280 -43.03 3.19 -26.10
N ARG A 281 -42.86 4.52 -26.20
CA ARG A 281 -41.55 5.16 -26.41
C ARG A 281 -40.65 4.89 -25.21
N GLY A 282 -40.04 3.71 -25.15
CA GLY A 282 -38.89 3.42 -24.32
C GLY A 282 -37.67 4.03 -24.98
N GLY A 283 -37.27 5.23 -24.54
CA GLY A 283 -35.97 5.78 -24.87
C GLY A 283 -34.88 4.83 -24.39
N GLU A 284 -34.21 4.18 -25.34
CA GLU A 284 -32.94 3.50 -25.10
C GLU A 284 -31.95 4.55 -24.60
N HIS A 285 -31.79 4.63 -23.28
CA HIS A 285 -30.64 5.26 -22.67
C HIS A 285 -29.42 4.43 -23.09
N ALA A 286 -28.81 4.81 -24.21
CA ALA A 286 -27.47 4.39 -24.58
C ALA A 286 -26.56 4.72 -23.39
N HIS A 287 -26.22 3.70 -22.61
CA HIS A 287 -25.16 3.80 -21.61
C HIS A 287 -23.88 4.13 -22.38
N ALA A 288 -23.51 5.42 -22.38
CA ALA A 288 -22.24 5.87 -22.92
C ALA A 288 -21.14 5.05 -22.26
N ALA A 289 -20.33 4.37 -23.07
CA ALA A 289 -19.18 3.61 -22.60
C ALA A 289 -18.31 4.55 -21.72
N PRO A 290 -17.86 4.09 -20.54
CA PRO A 290 -17.00 4.90 -19.70
C PRO A 290 -15.75 5.35 -20.50
N PRO A 291 -15.23 6.56 -20.25
CA PRO A 291 -14.08 7.05 -21.02
C PRO A 291 -12.87 6.14 -20.82
N ALA A 292 -12.21 5.79 -21.92
CA ALA A 292 -11.00 4.98 -21.94
C ALA A 292 -9.97 5.54 -20.94
N ARG A 293 -9.55 4.70 -19.99
CA ARG A 293 -8.67 5.13 -18.90
C ARG A 293 -7.21 5.05 -19.33
N LEU A 294 -6.49 6.15 -19.09
CA LEU A 294 -5.05 6.23 -19.29
C LEU A 294 -4.34 5.54 -18.11
N GLN A 295 -3.65 4.44 -18.37
CA GLN A 295 -2.92 3.69 -17.34
C GLN A 295 -1.41 3.85 -17.50
N LYS A 296 -0.74 4.19 -16.40
CA LYS A 296 0.71 4.33 -16.35
C LYS A 296 1.38 2.97 -16.20
N THR A 297 2.43 2.70 -16.97
CA THR A 297 3.20 1.44 -16.93
C THR A 297 4.70 1.71 -16.96
N TYR A 298 5.53 0.75 -16.54
CA TYR A 298 6.98 0.88 -16.69
C TYR A 298 7.39 0.88 -18.17
N ALA A 299 8.21 1.85 -18.57
CA ALA A 299 8.75 1.93 -19.92
C ALA A 299 9.76 0.79 -20.18
N ASP A 300 10.63 0.50 -19.20
CA ASP A 300 11.62 -0.57 -19.30
C ASP A 300 11.12 -1.87 -18.63
N PRO A 301 11.07 -3.01 -19.35
CA PRO A 301 10.79 -4.32 -18.75
C PRO A 301 11.75 -4.72 -17.63
N ARG A 302 12.98 -4.21 -17.62
CA ARG A 302 13.98 -4.47 -16.56
C ARG A 302 13.55 -3.89 -15.21
N ASP A 303 12.91 -2.72 -15.21
CA ASP A 303 12.36 -2.12 -13.99
C ASP A 303 11.27 -2.99 -13.39
N ARG A 304 10.38 -3.54 -14.24
CA ARG A 304 9.32 -4.46 -13.82
C ARG A 304 9.90 -5.74 -13.20
N GLU A 305 10.91 -6.35 -13.82
CA GLU A 305 11.56 -7.54 -13.26
C GLU A 305 12.30 -7.22 -11.96
N LEU A 306 12.94 -6.06 -11.89
CA LEU A 306 13.66 -5.61 -10.71
C LEU A 306 12.73 -5.38 -9.51
N VAL A 307 11.56 -4.78 -9.73
CA VAL A 307 10.49 -4.64 -8.72
C VAL A 307 10.09 -6.01 -8.17
N ILE A 308 9.87 -7.00 -9.05
CA ILE A 308 9.53 -8.38 -8.67
C ILE A 308 10.66 -9.00 -7.83
N ARG A 309 11.92 -8.84 -8.24
CA ARG A 309 13.08 -9.34 -7.48
C ARG A 309 13.18 -8.70 -6.10
N LYS A 310 12.98 -7.38 -5.99
CA LYS A 310 12.93 -6.64 -4.72
C LYS A 310 11.83 -7.17 -3.78
N MET A 311 10.62 -7.40 -4.30
CA MET A 311 9.52 -7.99 -3.52
C MET A 311 9.86 -9.39 -2.99
N ARG A 312 10.50 -10.23 -3.83
CA ARG A 312 10.99 -11.55 -3.40
C ARG A 312 12.04 -11.46 -2.30
N VAL A 313 12.95 -10.48 -2.35
CA VAL A 313 13.93 -10.26 -1.28
C VAL A 313 13.23 -9.98 0.05
N VAL A 314 12.23 -9.09 0.06
CA VAL A 314 11.44 -8.79 1.28
C VAL A 314 10.80 -10.06 1.85
N LEU A 315 10.15 -10.87 1.01
CA LEU A 315 9.48 -12.10 1.47
C LEU A 315 10.47 -13.19 1.91
N ARG A 316 11.63 -13.33 1.25
CA ARG A 316 12.69 -14.25 1.69
C ARG A 316 13.22 -13.86 3.07
N ILE A 317 13.42 -12.56 3.32
CA ILE A 317 13.84 -12.07 4.64
C ILE A 317 12.75 -12.34 5.67
N ALA A 318 11.49 -12.02 5.36
CA ALA A 318 10.36 -12.29 6.25
C ALA A 318 10.30 -13.77 6.64
N GLN A 319 10.38 -14.67 5.67
CA GLN A 319 10.39 -16.11 5.88
C GLN A 319 11.60 -16.58 6.70
N ALA A 320 12.82 -16.13 6.34
CA ALA A 320 14.05 -16.53 7.03
C ALA A 320 14.08 -16.05 8.50
N LYS A 321 13.46 -14.91 8.80
CA LYS A 321 13.34 -14.36 10.15
C LYS A 321 12.12 -14.86 10.92
N GLY A 322 11.29 -15.71 10.30
CA GLY A 322 10.12 -16.31 10.94
C GLY A 322 8.97 -15.33 11.19
N ILE A 323 8.86 -14.28 10.37
CA ILE A 323 7.68 -13.41 10.34
C ILE A 323 6.50 -14.22 9.82
N ARG A 324 5.42 -14.27 10.60
CA ARG A 324 4.19 -15.02 10.26
C ARG A 324 3.13 -14.12 9.67
N ARG A 325 3.05 -12.87 10.12
CA ARG A 325 2.10 -11.87 9.65
C ARG A 325 2.88 -10.66 9.13
N LEU A 326 2.69 -10.30 7.87
CA LEU A 326 3.48 -9.25 7.22
C LEU A 326 2.58 -8.10 6.78
N VAL A 327 2.87 -6.89 7.25
CA VAL A 327 2.21 -5.67 6.79
C VAL A 327 3.02 -5.06 5.65
N LEU A 328 2.39 -5.00 4.48
CA LEU A 328 2.88 -4.38 3.27
C LEU A 328 2.10 -3.08 2.98
N GLY A 329 2.29 -2.52 1.80
CA GLY A 329 1.47 -1.42 1.29
C GLY A 329 1.80 -1.12 -0.17
N ALA A 330 1.32 0.01 -0.67
CA ALA A 330 1.58 0.50 -2.03
C ALA A 330 3.04 1.01 -2.19
N TRP A 331 4.00 0.08 -2.13
CA TRP A 331 5.43 0.35 -2.05
C TRP A 331 5.94 1.12 -3.27
N GLY A 332 6.36 2.37 -3.05
CA GLY A 332 6.88 3.26 -4.10
C GLY A 332 5.83 4.07 -4.87
N CYS A 333 4.53 3.90 -4.58
CA CYS A 333 3.44 4.58 -5.31
C CYS A 333 3.18 6.03 -4.88
N GLY A 334 3.88 6.51 -3.86
CA GLY A 334 3.82 7.91 -3.39
C GLY A 334 4.93 8.76 -4.01
N ALA A 335 5.84 9.25 -3.17
CA ALA A 335 6.94 10.13 -3.58
C ALA A 335 7.88 9.57 -4.66
N TYR A 336 7.88 8.25 -4.88
CA TYR A 336 8.73 7.59 -5.88
C TYR A 336 8.01 7.33 -7.21
N ASN A 337 6.73 7.67 -7.32
CA ASN A 337 6.00 7.73 -8.58
C ASN A 337 5.96 6.40 -9.36
N ASN A 338 6.04 5.25 -8.67
CA ASN A 338 5.84 3.94 -9.29
C ASN A 338 4.35 3.77 -9.67
N PRO A 339 4.02 3.13 -10.81
CA PRO A 339 2.63 2.91 -11.20
C PRO A 339 1.92 1.95 -10.25
N VAL A 340 0.75 2.33 -9.75
CA VAL A 340 0.02 1.57 -8.72
C VAL A 340 -0.37 0.19 -9.23
N GLU A 341 -0.85 0.13 -10.47
CA GLU A 341 -1.35 -1.08 -11.10
C GLU A 341 -0.22 -2.09 -11.33
N GLU A 342 0.96 -1.63 -11.74
CA GLU A 342 2.16 -2.47 -11.89
C GLU A 342 2.65 -3.02 -10.55
N ILE A 343 2.64 -2.20 -9.50
CA ILE A 343 3.04 -2.63 -8.15
C ILE A 343 2.05 -3.67 -7.60
N ALA A 344 0.74 -3.46 -7.77
CA ALA A 344 -0.29 -4.42 -7.36
C ALA A 344 -0.14 -5.75 -8.13
N ALA A 345 0.02 -5.69 -9.46
CA ALA A 345 0.23 -6.87 -10.29
C ALA A 345 1.52 -7.62 -9.94
N ALA A 346 2.61 -6.91 -9.64
CA ALA A 346 3.87 -7.50 -9.20
C ALA A 346 3.71 -8.21 -7.84
N TRP A 347 3.04 -7.58 -6.87
CA TRP A 347 2.74 -8.23 -5.59
C TRP A 347 1.86 -9.47 -5.77
N LYS A 348 0.80 -9.40 -6.58
CA LYS A 348 -0.05 -10.55 -6.91
C LYS A 348 0.77 -11.71 -7.46
N LYS A 349 1.61 -11.44 -8.47
CA LYS A 349 2.47 -12.43 -9.12
C LYS A 349 3.46 -13.06 -8.13
N VAL A 350 3.99 -12.27 -7.21
CA VAL A 350 4.96 -12.73 -6.20
C VAL A 350 4.26 -13.58 -5.13
N LEU A 351 3.09 -13.16 -4.64
CA LEU A 351 2.40 -13.79 -3.51
C LEU A 351 1.60 -15.04 -3.90
N LEU A 352 0.91 -15.01 -5.05
CA LEU A 352 0.03 -16.10 -5.49
C LEU A 352 0.69 -17.06 -6.49
N GLY A 353 1.89 -16.73 -6.99
CA GLY A 353 2.48 -17.42 -8.14
C GLY A 353 1.78 -17.02 -9.45
N GLY A 354 2.39 -17.34 -10.59
CA GLY A 354 1.75 -17.05 -11.88
C GLY A 354 0.45 -17.85 -12.00
N SER A 355 -0.67 -17.18 -12.24
CA SER A 355 -1.98 -17.81 -12.41
C SER A 355 -1.86 -18.98 -13.40
N SER A 356 -2.38 -20.15 -13.02
CA SER A 356 -2.49 -21.39 -13.81
C SER A 356 -3.19 -21.26 -15.18
N ARG A 357 -3.51 -20.04 -15.68
CA ARG A 357 -4.12 -19.77 -17.00
C ARG A 357 -3.12 -19.70 -18.15
N GLU A 358 -1.84 -19.47 -17.90
CA GLU A 358 -0.81 -19.44 -18.98
C GLU A 358 -0.34 -20.86 -19.40
N ARG A 359 -0.83 -21.90 -18.70
CA ARG A 359 -0.53 -23.32 -19.02
C ARG A 359 -1.37 -23.91 -20.16
N ARG A 360 -2.38 -23.22 -20.69
CA ARG A 360 -3.33 -23.81 -21.66
C ARG A 360 -3.14 -23.43 -23.13
N HIS A 361 -2.26 -22.49 -23.46
CA HIS A 361 -1.97 -22.13 -24.87
C HIS A 361 -0.46 -21.96 -25.10
N GLY A 362 0.28 -23.02 -24.81
CA GLY A 362 1.72 -23.09 -25.07
C GLY A 362 2.04 -24.40 -25.77
N ASN A 363 2.23 -24.32 -27.08
CA ASN A 363 2.54 -25.41 -27.99
C ASN A 363 3.63 -26.34 -27.41
N ALA A 364 3.38 -27.65 -27.46
CA ALA A 364 4.28 -28.69 -26.98
C ALA A 364 5.52 -28.82 -27.87
N ASN A 365 6.45 -27.87 -27.80
CA ASN A 365 7.85 -28.08 -28.18
C ASN A 365 8.73 -26.89 -27.78
N LYS A 366 9.20 -26.85 -26.53
CA LYS A 366 10.49 -26.20 -26.26
C LYS A 366 11.24 -26.87 -25.11
N LYS A 367 12.42 -27.31 -25.48
CA LYS A 367 13.44 -28.07 -24.76
C LYS A 367 13.86 -27.37 -23.46
N LYS A 368 14.10 -28.19 -22.43
CA LYS A 368 14.77 -27.93 -21.14
C LYS A 368 15.62 -26.66 -21.13
N ASN A 369 15.22 -25.69 -20.31
CA ASN A 369 16.17 -24.85 -19.59
C ASN A 369 15.55 -24.41 -18.25
N GLY A 370 16.23 -24.75 -17.15
CA GLY A 370 16.04 -24.28 -15.77
C GLY A 370 14.60 -24.15 -15.26
N GLY A 371 14.16 -25.11 -14.43
CA GLY A 371 12.90 -24.99 -13.71
C GLY A 371 12.82 -23.64 -12.99
N LYS A 372 11.87 -22.80 -13.39
CA LYS A 372 11.59 -21.54 -12.70
C LYS A 372 10.78 -21.91 -11.45
N GLU A 373 11.52 -22.30 -10.41
CA GLU A 373 10.99 -22.75 -9.13
C GLU A 373 10.06 -21.68 -8.53
N GLU A 374 8.78 -22.01 -8.41
CA GLU A 374 7.79 -21.15 -7.77
C GLU A 374 8.06 -21.14 -6.25
N ALA A 375 8.39 -19.96 -5.72
CA ALA A 375 8.69 -19.80 -4.30
C ALA A 375 7.42 -20.02 -3.47
N THR A 376 7.44 -21.01 -2.60
CA THR A 376 6.41 -21.20 -1.56
C THR A 376 6.83 -20.45 -0.30
N TRP A 377 6.04 -19.43 0.08
CA TRP A 377 6.29 -18.56 1.24
C TRP A 377 5.91 -19.24 2.57
N ALA A 378 6.42 -20.46 2.80
CA ALA A 378 6.10 -21.27 3.96
C ALA A 378 6.43 -20.53 5.27
N GLY A 379 5.48 -20.53 6.20
CA GLY A 379 5.60 -19.84 7.49
C GLY A 379 4.99 -18.44 7.52
N ILE A 380 4.79 -17.80 6.36
CA ILE A 380 4.00 -16.58 6.24
C ILE A 380 2.53 -16.98 6.08
N GLU A 381 1.71 -16.64 7.07
CA GLU A 381 0.31 -17.04 7.16
C GLU A 381 -0.63 -15.93 6.69
N GLU A 382 -0.25 -14.68 6.92
CA GLU A 382 -1.08 -13.53 6.61
C GLU A 382 -0.24 -12.37 6.06
N VAL A 383 -0.72 -11.77 4.98
CA VAL A 383 -0.17 -10.55 4.37
C VAL A 383 -1.28 -9.51 4.33
N VAL A 384 -1.03 -8.34 4.90
CA VAL A 384 -2.00 -7.23 4.91
C VAL A 384 -1.40 -6.01 4.24
N PHE A 385 -2.07 -5.50 3.22
CA PHE A 385 -1.72 -4.22 2.58
C PHE A 385 -2.36 -3.06 3.34
N ALA A 386 -1.55 -2.26 4.03
CA ALA A 386 -1.97 -1.04 4.70
C ALA A 386 -1.84 0.15 3.73
N ILE A 387 -2.96 0.71 3.27
CA ILE A 387 -2.99 1.81 2.29
C ILE A 387 -3.96 2.90 2.76
N LYS A 388 -3.43 4.01 3.30
CA LYS A 388 -4.22 5.11 3.87
C LYS A 388 -5.01 5.94 2.85
N GLY A 389 -4.57 6.02 1.59
CA GLY A 389 -5.21 6.87 0.57
C GLY A 389 -6.25 6.13 -0.26
N GLY A 390 -7.53 6.52 -0.18
CA GLY A 390 -8.65 5.87 -0.89
C GLY A 390 -8.39 5.66 -2.39
N GLY A 391 -7.97 6.70 -3.11
CA GLY A 391 -7.69 6.60 -4.55
C GLY A 391 -6.49 5.72 -4.92
N ILE A 392 -5.51 5.53 -4.03
CA ILE A 392 -4.43 4.54 -4.26
C ILE A 392 -4.96 3.15 -3.92
N ALA A 393 -5.70 2.99 -2.82
CA ALA A 393 -6.24 1.72 -2.37
C ALA A 393 -7.20 1.11 -3.40
N GLU A 394 -8.12 1.90 -3.97
CA GLU A 394 -9.06 1.43 -4.99
C GLU A 394 -8.36 0.97 -6.28
N ARG A 395 -7.35 1.72 -6.73
CA ARG A 395 -6.54 1.31 -7.89
C ARG A 395 -5.74 0.06 -7.60
N PHE A 396 -5.14 -0.02 -6.42
CA PHE A 396 -4.37 -1.17 -5.98
C PHE A 396 -5.25 -2.42 -5.91
N GLU A 397 -6.44 -2.31 -5.30
CA GLU A 397 -7.42 -3.39 -5.18
C GLU A 397 -7.89 -3.87 -6.55
N ARG A 398 -8.30 -2.95 -7.43
CA ARG A 398 -8.74 -3.29 -8.78
C ARG A 398 -7.64 -4.00 -9.58
N ALA A 399 -6.41 -3.52 -9.52
CA ALA A 399 -5.29 -4.11 -10.24
C ALA A 399 -4.81 -5.43 -9.64
N PHE A 400 -4.92 -5.60 -8.32
CA PHE A 400 -4.66 -6.88 -7.68
C PHE A 400 -5.77 -7.89 -8.03
N GLY A 401 -7.04 -7.48 -8.04
CA GLY A 401 -8.18 -8.32 -8.38
C GLY A 401 -8.29 -9.57 -7.50
N ASP A 402 -8.61 -10.70 -8.12
CA ASP A 402 -8.81 -11.98 -7.40
C ASP A 402 -7.65 -12.34 -6.47
N GLY A 403 -7.98 -12.72 -5.24
CA GLY A 403 -7.05 -13.16 -4.21
C GLY A 403 -6.70 -12.11 -3.16
N LEU A 404 -7.22 -10.87 -3.29
CA LEU A 404 -7.15 -9.84 -2.24
C LEU A 404 -8.53 -9.63 -1.62
N ILE A 405 -8.61 -9.67 -0.29
CA ILE A 405 -9.86 -9.38 0.44
C ILE A 405 -9.74 -7.99 1.07
N ARG A 406 -10.61 -7.06 0.70
CA ARG A 406 -10.72 -5.77 1.40
C ARG A 406 -11.48 -5.96 2.69
N GLU A 407 -10.85 -5.58 3.79
CA GLU A 407 -11.50 -5.53 5.10
C GLU A 407 -11.96 -4.10 5.33
N GLU A 408 -13.27 -3.94 5.53
CA GLU A 408 -13.82 -2.67 6.01
C GLU A 408 -13.33 -2.42 7.45
N GLU A 409 -13.18 -1.15 7.84
CA GLU A 409 -12.81 -0.81 9.20
C GLU A 409 -13.80 -1.45 10.17
N ASP A 410 -13.35 -2.42 10.96
CA ASP A 410 -14.09 -2.86 12.14
C ASP A 410 -14.29 -1.61 13.01
N ALA A 411 -15.51 -1.07 12.99
CA ALA A 411 -15.98 -0.08 13.95
C ALA A 411 -16.07 -0.73 15.35
N ALA A 412 -14.93 -1.07 15.95
CA ALA A 412 -14.87 -1.72 17.25
C ALA A 412 -13.47 -1.63 17.90
N VAL A 413 -13.11 -0.45 18.40
CA VAL A 413 -12.66 -0.29 19.79
C VAL A 413 -13.23 1.02 20.32
N ASN A 414 -14.50 1.00 20.74
CA ASN A 414 -15.01 2.02 21.65
C ASN A 414 -14.27 1.84 22.99
N HIS A 415 -13.20 2.62 23.18
CA HIS A 415 -12.89 3.02 24.54
C HIS A 415 -13.91 4.09 24.91
N GLU A 416 -14.88 3.68 25.74
CA GLU A 416 -15.68 4.61 26.52
C GLU A 416 -14.73 5.47 27.34
N ASP A 417 -14.50 6.70 26.90
CA ASP A 417 -14.32 7.86 27.77
C ASP A 417 -14.81 9.09 26.98
N GLY A 418 -15.77 9.78 27.58
CA GLY A 418 -16.77 10.57 26.87
C GLY A 418 -16.27 11.85 26.19
N ASN A 419 -17.13 12.28 25.26
CA ASN A 419 -17.29 13.61 24.69
C ASN A 419 -16.48 13.94 23.42
N ALA A 420 -16.99 13.49 22.27
CA ALA A 420 -17.09 14.28 21.04
C ALA A 420 -18.17 13.66 20.12
N GLY A 421 -19.00 14.50 19.51
CA GLY A 421 -20.28 14.13 18.86
C GLY A 421 -20.20 13.28 17.58
N PRO A 422 -21.34 12.75 17.10
CA PRO A 422 -21.36 11.62 16.16
C PRO A 422 -21.53 12.01 14.68
N SER A 423 -21.19 11.01 13.85
CA SER A 423 -21.59 10.72 12.46
C SER A 423 -21.01 11.56 11.33
N GLY A 424 -20.05 10.98 10.61
CA GLY A 424 -19.68 11.36 9.25
C GLY A 424 -20.25 10.35 8.23
N GLY A 425 -21.31 10.74 7.53
CA GLY A 425 -22.00 9.94 6.50
C GLY A 425 -21.36 10.07 5.11
N ALA A 426 -21.93 9.39 4.11
CA ALA A 426 -21.45 9.43 2.73
C ALA A 426 -21.40 10.84 2.11
N ALA A 427 -22.19 11.79 2.62
CA ALA A 427 -22.14 13.20 2.26
C ALA A 427 -20.82 13.88 2.67
N ASP A 428 -20.24 13.49 3.82
CA ASP A 428 -18.98 14.08 4.30
C ASP A 428 -17.77 13.71 3.44
N ARG A 429 -17.82 12.57 2.74
CA ARG A 429 -16.77 12.12 1.81
C ARG A 429 -16.78 12.91 0.49
N GLU A 430 -17.97 13.23 0.00
CA GLU A 430 -18.16 14.09 -1.17
C GLU A 430 -17.79 15.54 -0.85
N ASP A 431 -18.14 16.01 0.35
CA ASP A 431 -17.71 17.31 0.87
C ASP A 431 -16.20 17.41 1.10
N ASP A 432 -15.54 16.33 1.54
CA ASP A 432 -14.08 16.29 1.71
C ASP A 432 -13.34 16.32 0.36
N ALA A 433 -13.83 15.57 -0.64
CA ALA A 433 -13.27 15.59 -2.00
C ALA A 433 -13.46 16.96 -2.67
N LEU A 434 -14.63 17.58 -2.50
CA LEU A 434 -14.93 18.91 -3.00
C LEU A 434 -14.10 19.99 -2.29
N ARG A 435 -13.84 19.83 -0.99
CA ARG A 435 -12.94 20.71 -0.22
C ARG A 435 -11.50 20.59 -0.68
N GLU A 436 -10.99 19.38 -0.92
CA GLU A 436 -9.65 19.15 -1.45
C GLU A 436 -9.48 19.74 -2.87
N LEU A 437 -10.51 19.63 -3.72
CA LEU A 437 -10.52 20.22 -5.06
C LEU A 437 -10.47 21.76 -5.00
N ARG A 438 -11.23 22.39 -4.10
CA ARG A 438 -11.20 23.84 -3.88
C ARG A 438 -9.85 24.33 -3.37
N GLU A 439 -9.24 23.61 -2.43
CA GLU A 439 -7.91 23.94 -1.92
C GLU A 439 -6.85 23.89 -3.03
N LYS A 440 -6.93 22.90 -3.93
CA LYS A 440 -6.04 22.80 -5.10
C LYS A 440 -6.24 23.95 -6.08
N ILE A 441 -7.49 24.36 -6.33
CA ILE A 441 -7.81 25.51 -7.19
C ILE A 441 -7.22 26.80 -6.62
N GLN A 442 -7.44 27.11 -5.34
CA GLN A 442 -6.88 28.30 -4.69
C GLN A 442 -5.34 28.29 -4.69
N GLN A 443 -4.73 27.13 -4.44
CA GLN A 443 -3.27 27.01 -4.47
C GLN A 443 -2.72 27.26 -5.87
N LEU A 444 -3.38 26.75 -6.92
CA LEU A 444 -2.96 26.95 -8.30
C LEU A 444 -3.17 28.40 -8.75
N GLU A 445 -4.25 29.06 -8.32
CA GLU A 445 -4.50 30.49 -8.58
C GLU A 445 -3.38 31.38 -8.04
N LEU A 446 -2.94 31.13 -6.81
CA LEU A 446 -1.82 31.85 -6.22
C LEU A 446 -0.51 31.62 -7.01
N GLN A 447 -0.30 30.39 -7.51
CA GLN A 447 0.85 30.07 -8.35
C GLN A 447 0.79 30.75 -9.73
N VAL A 448 -0.40 30.88 -10.33
CA VAL A 448 -0.60 31.65 -11.58
C VAL A 448 -0.31 33.14 -11.36
N GLN A 449 -0.75 33.71 -10.23
CA GLN A 449 -0.49 35.10 -9.88
C GLN A 449 1.01 35.38 -9.66
N GLN A 450 1.72 34.45 -8.99
CA GLN A 450 3.14 34.57 -8.67
C GLN A 450 4.08 34.16 -9.82
N ALA A 451 3.56 33.53 -10.87
CA ALA A 451 4.36 33.11 -12.01
C ALA A 451 4.94 34.31 -12.76
N ARG A 452 6.25 34.32 -12.98
CA ARG A 452 6.99 35.43 -13.59
C ARG A 452 7.04 35.38 -15.12
N THR A 453 6.73 34.23 -15.73
CA THR A 453 6.81 34.01 -17.18
C THR A 453 5.43 33.77 -17.82
N PRO A 454 5.15 34.35 -19.01
CA PRO A 454 3.86 34.19 -19.69
C PRO A 454 3.52 32.74 -20.01
N GLN A 455 4.51 31.93 -20.37
CA GLN A 455 4.34 30.51 -20.70
C GLN A 455 3.93 29.68 -19.48
N LEU A 456 4.49 30.00 -18.29
CA LEU A 456 4.12 29.34 -17.05
C LEU A 456 2.72 29.77 -16.57
N LYS A 457 2.36 31.05 -16.75
CA LYS A 457 0.99 31.54 -16.50
C LYS A 457 -0.04 30.83 -17.38
N SER A 458 0.24 30.68 -18.67
CA SER A 458 -0.64 30.00 -19.63
C SER A 458 -0.78 28.51 -19.31
N GLY A 459 0.33 27.81 -19.02
CA GLY A 459 0.31 26.40 -18.65
C GLY A 459 -0.44 26.13 -17.34
N LEU A 460 -0.18 26.92 -16.29
CA LEU A 460 -0.91 26.81 -15.03
C LEU A 460 -2.38 27.24 -15.16
N GLY A 461 -2.69 28.21 -16.02
CA GLY A 461 -4.05 28.63 -16.33
C GLY A 461 -4.89 27.54 -17.01
N SER A 462 -4.28 26.76 -17.90
CA SER A 462 -4.94 25.59 -18.53
C SER A 462 -5.27 24.50 -17.52
N VAL A 463 -4.35 24.21 -16.59
CA VAL A 463 -4.58 23.25 -15.49
C VAL A 463 -5.65 23.77 -14.53
N LEU A 464 -5.66 25.07 -14.22
CA LEU A 464 -6.68 25.71 -13.38
C LEU A 464 -8.08 25.58 -14.01
N ALA A 465 -8.21 25.81 -15.32
CA ALA A 465 -9.48 25.67 -16.04
C ALA A 465 -10.03 24.23 -15.95
N GLY A 466 -9.17 23.22 -16.11
CA GLY A 466 -9.56 21.81 -15.99
C GLY A 466 -9.90 21.35 -14.57
N LEU A 467 -9.40 22.03 -13.53
CA LEU A 467 -9.81 21.79 -12.14
C LEU A 467 -11.14 22.49 -11.82
N ARG A 468 -11.36 23.70 -12.34
CA ARG A 468 -12.61 24.44 -12.17
C ARG A 468 -13.81 23.73 -12.83
N SER A 469 -13.60 23.05 -13.96
CA SER A 469 -14.65 22.27 -14.62
C SER A 469 -15.10 21.02 -13.85
N GLN A 470 -14.42 20.68 -12.75
CA GLN A 470 -14.79 19.57 -11.85
C GLN A 470 -15.64 20.05 -10.67
N LEU A 471 -15.91 21.36 -10.54
CA LEU A 471 -16.83 21.90 -9.54
C LEU A 471 -18.29 21.78 -10.02
N PRO A 472 -19.25 21.45 -9.13
CA PRO A 472 -20.68 21.49 -9.45
C PRO A 472 -21.13 22.89 -9.91
N GLU A 473 -22.01 22.95 -10.91
CA GLU A 473 -22.41 24.19 -11.62
C GLU A 473 -23.04 25.27 -10.73
N ASP A 474 -23.57 24.92 -9.55
CA ASP A 474 -24.19 25.86 -8.61
C ASP A 474 -23.22 26.66 -7.71
N GLN A 475 -21.89 26.50 -7.87
CA GLN A 475 -20.90 27.20 -7.02
C GLN A 475 -19.69 27.76 -7.79
N ALA A 476 -19.81 27.98 -9.10
CA ALA A 476 -18.85 28.80 -9.83
C ALA A 476 -18.99 30.28 -9.39
N PRO A 477 -17.89 31.00 -9.09
CA PRO A 477 -17.98 32.43 -8.85
C PRO A 477 -18.50 33.11 -10.12
N SER A 478 -19.57 33.89 -9.99
CA SER A 478 -20.18 34.68 -11.05
C SER A 478 -19.11 35.51 -11.78
N SER A 479 -18.95 35.26 -13.07
CA SER A 479 -18.16 36.10 -13.97
C SER A 479 -18.97 37.34 -14.34
N ASP A 480 -19.12 38.28 -13.39
CA ASP A 480 -19.56 39.64 -13.68
C ASP A 480 -18.42 40.59 -13.34
N HIS A 481 -17.49 40.72 -14.27
CA HIS A 481 -16.64 41.89 -14.37
C HIS A 481 -16.50 42.22 -15.86
N ASP A 482 -17.43 43.05 -16.33
CA ASP A 482 -17.33 43.75 -17.61
C ASP A 482 -16.06 44.60 -17.62
N PRO A 483 -15.16 44.44 -18.61
CA PRO A 483 -14.14 45.41 -18.92
C PRO A 483 -14.69 46.30 -20.03
N LEU A 484 -15.03 47.56 -19.74
CA LEU A 484 -15.01 48.71 -20.66
C LEU A 484 -15.68 49.92 -19.99
N GLY A 485 -14.86 50.90 -19.62
CA GLY A 485 -15.26 52.21 -19.12
C GLY A 485 -14.02 53.10 -19.10
N SER A 486 -13.83 53.81 -20.20
CA SER A 486 -12.72 54.68 -20.55
C SER A 486 -12.69 55.98 -19.74
N GLU A 487 -11.47 56.51 -19.60
CA GLU A 487 -11.11 57.94 -19.54
C GLU A 487 -11.54 58.73 -18.29
N ASP A 488 -10.58 59.13 -17.46
CA ASP A 488 -9.95 60.45 -17.64
C ASP A 488 -8.60 60.52 -16.89
N ASP A 489 -7.59 60.96 -17.64
CA ASP A 489 -6.30 61.41 -17.18
C ASP A 489 -6.47 62.65 -16.30
N GLU A 490 -5.73 62.75 -15.20
CA GLU A 490 -5.15 64.02 -14.77
C GLU A 490 -3.92 63.75 -13.90
N ASP A 491 -2.81 64.32 -14.38
CA ASP A 491 -1.48 64.38 -13.79
C ASP A 491 -1.52 64.91 -12.35
N ASP A 492 -0.62 64.41 -11.50
CA ASP A 492 0.19 65.27 -10.63
C ASP A 492 1.30 64.40 -10.01
N GLU A 493 2.50 64.60 -10.57
CA GLU A 493 3.77 64.33 -9.89
C GLU A 493 3.89 65.29 -8.70
N ASP A 494 4.12 64.77 -7.49
CA ASP A 494 4.86 65.51 -6.45
C ASP A 494 5.43 64.55 -5.39
N GLU A 495 6.68 64.19 -5.65
CA GLU A 495 7.84 64.30 -4.75
C GLU A 495 7.65 64.26 -3.20
N TRP A 496 8.22 63.19 -2.57
CA TRP A 496 8.88 63.05 -1.24
C TRP A 496 8.28 63.80 0.00
N ASP A 497 8.13 63.22 1.20
CA ASP A 497 9.15 62.59 2.04
C ASP A 497 8.50 62.15 3.39
N TYR A 498 9.07 61.12 4.02
CA TYR A 498 8.90 60.63 5.42
C TYR A 498 7.56 60.78 6.18
N LEU A 499 6.86 59.64 6.37
CA LEU A 499 6.63 58.99 7.68
C LEU A 499 6.16 57.54 7.52
#